data_AF-A0A944XFT2-F1
#
_entry.id   AF-A0A944XFT2-F1
#
_cell.length_a   1.000
_cell.length_b   1.000
_cell.length_c   1.000
_cell.angle_alpha   90.00
_cell.angle_beta   90.00
_cell.angle_gamma   90.00
#
_symmetry.space_group_name_H-M   'P 1'
#
loop_
_entity.id
_entity.type
_entity.pdbx_description
1 polymer ?
#
loop_
_entity_poly.entity_id
_entity_poly.type
_entity_poly.pdbx_seq_one_letter_code
_entity_poly.pdbx_strand_id
1 'polypeptide(L)'
;MAARPVVLLGETHTSLADHRWQMQVLAAVHSRAPNLTLGFEAFPRRVQPVLERWVAGELSERRFLAEVGWGDVWGFDATLYMPLFDFARMNRIPMIALNVERSLVSRVGRDGWDAVPADAREGVGDPAPPNAAYVASLGRVYAQHKKKDDAPPSAEDPAFAKFVQAQLTWDRAMAEGLAAARKENADGPVVGIIGRGHLEYGYGVPHQLSDLGIDDAGVAVTWTDDRDCAEMVTEGGLRVADAVFGVAVEESDPVKPKGPRLGVLISETPGGVSIDGVVDGSVAASAGLKKGDVVTHAAGLAVAKPAELAAVIRRQPHGTWLPLGVLRAGEQIEILAKFPARPHPPMKGPSPHRRKGGKGAK
;
A
#
# COMPACT_ATOMS: atom_id res chain seq x y z
N MET A 1 17.70 17.01 4.82
CA MET A 1 17.36 15.71 4.21
C MET A 1 18.59 14.87 3.86
N ALA A 2 19.34 15.13 2.79
CA ALA A 2 20.42 14.21 2.36
C ALA A 2 21.60 13.99 3.35
N ALA A 3 21.78 14.88 4.34
CA ALA A 3 22.78 14.71 5.40
C ALA A 3 22.28 13.90 6.61
N ARG A 4 20.97 13.58 6.66
CA ARG A 4 20.39 12.79 7.75
C ARG A 4 20.75 11.31 7.58
N PRO A 5 20.97 10.56 8.68
CA PRO A 5 21.26 9.13 8.63
C PRO A 5 20.16 8.33 7.93
N VAL A 6 18.90 8.71 8.15
CA VAL A 6 17.73 8.08 7.55
C VAL A 6 16.83 9.15 6.94
N VAL A 7 16.32 8.89 5.74
CA VAL A 7 15.37 9.76 5.03
C VAL A 7 14.14 8.94 4.66
N LEU A 8 12.99 9.28 5.21
CA LEU A 8 11.72 8.58 5.03
C LEU A 8 10.84 9.38 4.08
N LEU A 9 10.48 8.79 2.94
CA LEU A 9 9.63 9.39 1.94
C LEU A 9 8.25 8.74 2.02
N GLY A 10 7.29 9.48 2.54
CA GLY A 10 5.92 9.02 2.74
C GLY A 10 5.09 9.01 1.48
N GLU A 11 4.35 7.93 1.25
CA GLU A 11 3.46 7.83 0.10
C GLU A 11 2.09 7.24 0.43
N THR A 12 1.13 7.52 -0.44
CA THR A 12 -0.13 6.80 -0.53
C THR A 12 0.04 5.73 -1.59
N HIS A 13 -0.12 4.44 -1.23
CA HIS A 13 0.19 3.27 -2.06
C HIS A 13 -0.32 3.29 -3.51
N THR A 14 -1.35 4.09 -3.78
CA THR A 14 -2.02 4.22 -5.08
C THR A 14 -1.81 5.56 -5.79
N SER A 15 -1.13 6.54 -5.19
CA SER A 15 -0.93 7.87 -5.76
C SER A 15 0.28 7.88 -6.68
N LEU A 16 0.05 8.09 -7.97
CA LEU A 16 1.11 8.25 -8.95
C LEU A 16 1.90 9.54 -8.68
N ALA A 17 1.25 10.60 -8.20
CA ALA A 17 1.90 11.83 -7.80
C ALA A 17 2.93 11.59 -6.69
N ASP A 18 2.59 10.81 -5.65
CA ASP A 18 3.51 10.46 -4.56
C ASP A 18 4.73 9.69 -5.09
N HIS A 19 4.52 8.66 -5.92
CA HIS A 19 5.63 7.85 -6.48
C HIS A 19 6.54 8.66 -7.42
N ARG A 20 5.97 9.56 -8.24
CA ARG A 20 6.75 10.48 -9.09
C ARG A 20 7.58 11.46 -8.25
N TRP A 21 6.99 12.00 -7.20
CA TRP A 21 7.69 12.87 -6.26
C TRP A 21 8.82 12.13 -5.55
N GLN A 22 8.59 10.91 -5.07
CA GLN A 22 9.63 10.07 -4.47
C GLN A 22 10.81 9.87 -5.42
N MET A 23 10.54 9.59 -6.70
CA MET A 23 11.58 9.44 -7.72
C MET A 23 12.41 10.72 -7.90
N GLN A 24 11.77 11.89 -7.93
CA GLN A 24 12.46 13.19 -8.03
C GLN A 24 13.33 13.48 -6.80
N VAL A 25 12.78 13.27 -5.59
CA VAL A 25 13.52 13.45 -4.34
C VAL A 25 14.70 12.47 -4.27
N LEU A 26 14.48 11.21 -4.64
CA LEU A 26 15.52 10.19 -4.65
C LEU A 26 16.67 10.56 -5.59
N ALA A 27 16.37 11.02 -6.82
CA ALA A 27 17.39 11.50 -7.74
C ALA A 27 18.20 12.67 -7.16
N ALA A 28 17.53 13.61 -6.47
CA ALA A 28 18.19 14.73 -5.81
C ALA A 28 19.06 14.28 -4.62
N VAL A 29 18.58 13.36 -3.79
CA VAL A 29 19.37 12.79 -2.68
C VAL A 29 20.58 12.05 -3.22
N HIS A 30 20.41 11.17 -4.22
CA HIS A 30 21.49 10.43 -4.86
C HIS A 30 22.57 11.34 -5.46
N SER A 31 22.19 12.47 -6.07
CA SER A 31 23.16 13.44 -6.59
C SER A 31 24.08 14.06 -5.53
N ARG A 32 23.67 14.04 -4.26
CA ARG A 32 24.41 14.59 -3.11
C ARG A 32 25.05 13.51 -2.25
N ALA A 33 24.47 12.32 -2.23
CA ALA A 33 24.89 11.16 -1.46
C ALA A 33 24.80 9.91 -2.36
N PRO A 34 25.81 9.67 -3.23
CA PRO A 34 25.77 8.60 -4.23
C PRO A 34 25.85 7.20 -3.63
N ASN A 35 26.24 7.08 -2.36
CA ASN A 35 26.36 5.84 -1.62
C ASN A 35 25.11 5.54 -0.77
N LEU A 36 23.93 6.04 -1.13
CA LEU A 36 22.70 5.76 -0.36
C LEU A 36 22.25 4.29 -0.49
N THR A 37 21.40 3.86 0.44
CA THR A 37 20.67 2.57 0.39
C THR A 37 19.16 2.83 0.30
N LEU A 38 18.40 2.00 -0.42
CA LEU A 38 16.94 2.13 -0.55
C LEU A 38 16.18 1.02 0.16
N GLY A 39 15.38 1.37 1.16
CA GLY A 39 14.46 0.46 1.83
C GLY A 39 13.03 0.61 1.36
N PHE A 40 12.33 -0.51 1.22
CA PHE A 40 10.94 -0.55 0.80
C PHE A 40 10.08 -1.30 1.81
N GLU A 41 8.98 -0.68 2.24
CA GLU A 41 7.92 -1.34 3.02
C GLU A 41 7.31 -2.54 2.26
N ALA A 42 7.29 -2.46 0.93
CA ALA A 42 6.58 -3.42 0.08
C ALA A 42 7.10 -4.87 0.16
N PHE A 43 8.33 -5.06 0.62
CA PHE A 43 9.02 -6.34 0.57
C PHE A 43 9.19 -6.97 1.96
N PRO A 44 8.75 -8.22 2.15
CA PRO A 44 9.10 -8.99 3.34
C PRO A 44 10.59 -9.38 3.31
N ARG A 45 11.25 -9.43 4.46
CA ARG A 45 12.68 -9.76 4.62
C ARG A 45 13.11 -11.02 3.85
N ARG A 46 12.22 -12.01 3.70
CA ARG A 46 12.47 -13.26 2.95
C ARG A 46 12.87 -13.02 1.49
N VAL A 47 12.42 -11.95 0.84
CA VAL A 47 12.71 -11.70 -0.58
C VAL A 47 13.99 -10.90 -0.82
N GLN A 48 14.77 -10.60 0.23
CA GLN A 48 16.03 -9.86 0.15
C GLN A 48 16.99 -10.40 -0.94
N PRO A 49 17.21 -11.73 -1.08
CA PRO A 49 18.08 -12.25 -2.15
C PRO A 49 17.58 -11.95 -3.57
N VAL A 50 16.26 -11.78 -3.76
CA VAL A 50 15.67 -11.43 -5.05
C VAL A 50 15.95 -9.96 -5.40
N LEU A 51 15.92 -9.07 -4.39
CA LEU A 51 16.25 -7.65 -4.55
C LEU A 51 17.72 -7.47 -4.96
N GLU A 52 18.63 -8.23 -4.35
CA GLU A 52 20.05 -8.21 -4.67
C GLU A 52 20.31 -8.60 -6.13
N ARG A 53 19.71 -9.70 -6.59
CA ARG A 53 19.83 -10.12 -8.00
C ARG A 53 19.19 -9.14 -8.98
N TRP A 54 18.11 -8.47 -8.57
CA TRP A 54 17.51 -7.40 -9.39
C TRP A 54 18.49 -6.25 -9.61
N VAL A 55 19.10 -5.74 -8.53
CA VAL A 55 20.13 -4.69 -8.58
C VAL A 55 21.38 -5.18 -9.33
N ALA A 56 21.72 -6.47 -9.22
CA ALA A 56 22.79 -7.12 -9.99
C ALA A 56 22.50 -7.15 -11.50
N GLY A 57 21.25 -6.99 -11.90
CA GLY A 57 20.80 -6.98 -13.29
C GLY A 57 20.52 -8.37 -13.86
N GLU A 58 20.36 -9.37 -13.00
CA GLU A 58 20.22 -10.79 -13.37
C GLU A 58 18.79 -11.18 -13.72
N LEU A 59 17.81 -10.34 -13.36
CA LEU A 59 16.39 -10.61 -13.55
C LEU A 59 15.78 -9.71 -14.60
N SER A 60 14.88 -10.24 -15.41
CA SER A 60 13.90 -9.43 -16.15
C SER A 60 12.83 -8.92 -15.19
N GLU A 61 12.13 -7.84 -15.55
CA GLU A 61 11.02 -7.30 -14.75
C GLU A 61 9.97 -8.37 -14.41
N ARG A 62 9.56 -9.17 -15.41
CA ARG A 62 8.58 -10.25 -15.20
C ARG A 62 9.08 -11.28 -14.18
N ARG A 63 10.36 -11.67 -14.24
CA ARG A 63 10.95 -12.62 -13.29
C ARG A 63 11.07 -12.00 -11.91
N PHE A 64 11.49 -10.75 -11.82
CA PHE A 64 11.57 -10.01 -10.57
C PHE A 64 10.21 -9.98 -9.86
N LEU A 65 9.16 -9.48 -10.52
CA LEU A 65 7.81 -9.37 -9.95
C LEU A 65 7.23 -10.73 -9.55
N ALA A 66 7.53 -11.79 -10.29
CA ALA A 66 7.11 -13.15 -9.95
C ALA A 66 7.85 -13.70 -8.72
N GLU A 67 9.16 -13.52 -8.65
CA GLU A 67 9.98 -14.10 -7.57
C GLU A 67 9.86 -13.35 -6.24
N VAL A 68 9.62 -12.03 -6.26
CA VAL A 68 9.22 -11.29 -5.06
C VAL A 68 7.76 -11.55 -4.66
N GLY A 69 6.98 -12.22 -5.51
CA GLY A 69 5.57 -12.48 -5.26
C GLY A 69 4.73 -11.21 -5.21
N TRP A 70 4.99 -10.21 -6.07
CA TRP A 70 4.44 -8.85 -5.98
C TRP A 70 2.91 -8.81 -5.78
N GLY A 71 2.17 -9.69 -6.47
CA GLY A 71 0.73 -9.79 -6.36
C GLY A 71 0.22 -10.25 -4.99
N ASP A 72 1.01 -11.08 -4.30
CA ASP A 72 0.68 -11.65 -2.99
C ASP A 72 1.18 -10.75 -1.85
N VAL A 73 2.42 -10.23 -1.96
CA VAL A 73 3.06 -9.48 -0.89
C VAL A 73 2.56 -8.04 -0.80
N TRP A 74 2.35 -7.37 -1.94
CA TRP A 74 1.97 -5.97 -1.99
C TRP A 74 0.60 -5.77 -2.64
N GLY A 75 0.42 -6.29 -3.85
CA GLY A 75 -0.87 -6.33 -4.54
C GLY A 75 -1.32 -5.00 -5.14
N PHE A 76 -0.48 -3.96 -5.14
CA PHE A 76 -0.71 -2.70 -5.87
C PHE A 76 -0.21 -2.80 -7.32
N ASP A 77 -0.56 -1.81 -8.14
CA ASP A 77 -0.05 -1.73 -9.50
C ASP A 77 1.48 -1.55 -9.48
N ALA A 78 2.20 -2.53 -10.04
CA ALA A 78 3.66 -2.52 -10.06
C ALA A 78 4.21 -1.29 -10.81
N THR A 79 3.47 -0.76 -11.78
CA THR A 79 3.91 0.39 -12.60
C THR A 79 4.15 1.65 -11.78
N LEU A 80 3.54 1.77 -10.60
CA LEU A 80 3.78 2.86 -9.66
C LEU A 80 5.20 2.80 -9.06
N TYR A 81 5.70 1.59 -8.81
CA TYR A 81 6.96 1.35 -8.08
C TYR A 81 8.14 1.04 -9.00
N MET A 82 7.88 0.50 -10.20
CA MET A 82 8.94 0.12 -11.14
C MET A 82 9.97 1.23 -11.40
N PRO A 83 9.61 2.53 -11.54
CA PRO A 83 10.61 3.59 -11.69
C PRO A 83 11.63 3.66 -10.54
N LEU A 84 11.21 3.43 -9.29
CA LEU A 84 12.09 3.39 -8.13
C LEU A 84 13.02 2.17 -8.17
N PHE A 85 12.49 1.01 -8.57
CA PHE A 85 13.26 -0.24 -8.69
C PHE A 85 14.27 -0.19 -9.83
N ASP A 86 13.87 0.35 -10.98
CA ASP A 86 14.74 0.56 -12.14
C ASP A 86 15.83 1.57 -11.80
N PHE A 87 15.51 2.66 -11.10
CA PHE A 87 16.51 3.62 -10.65
C PHE A 87 17.56 2.98 -9.74
N ALA A 88 17.13 2.15 -8.79
CA ALA A 88 18.05 1.43 -7.93
C ALA A 88 19.00 0.52 -8.73
N ARG A 89 18.46 -0.25 -9.67
CA ARG A 89 19.24 -1.13 -10.55
C ARG A 89 20.22 -0.35 -11.43
N MET A 90 19.77 0.70 -12.12
CA MET A 90 20.58 1.50 -13.04
C MET A 90 21.78 2.16 -12.33
N ASN A 91 21.61 2.54 -11.07
CA ASN A 91 22.65 3.20 -10.27
C ASN A 91 23.38 2.25 -9.31
N ARG A 92 23.08 0.94 -9.35
CA ARG A 92 23.65 -0.08 -8.42
C ARG A 92 23.42 0.27 -6.94
N ILE A 93 22.30 0.89 -6.64
CA ILE A 93 21.92 1.24 -5.27
C ILE A 93 21.38 -0.02 -4.57
N PRO A 94 21.92 -0.39 -3.40
CA PRO A 94 21.40 -1.52 -2.63
C PRO A 94 19.93 -1.31 -2.26
N MET A 95 19.12 -2.36 -2.46
CA MET A 95 17.72 -2.40 -2.05
C MET A 95 17.57 -3.30 -0.83
N ILE A 96 16.85 -2.84 0.19
CA ILE A 96 16.56 -3.60 1.41
C ILE A 96 15.05 -3.82 1.59
N ALA A 97 14.67 -5.04 1.97
CA ALA A 97 13.31 -5.41 2.35
C ALA A 97 13.06 -5.05 3.81
N LEU A 98 12.13 -4.12 4.06
CA LEU A 98 11.93 -3.57 5.41
C LEU A 98 10.95 -4.38 6.25
N ASN A 99 10.02 -5.10 5.64
CA ASN A 99 8.84 -5.62 6.33
C ASN A 99 8.95 -7.13 6.66
N VAL A 100 7.99 -7.67 7.39
CA VAL A 100 7.85 -9.09 7.72
C VAL A 100 6.71 -9.73 6.94
N GLU A 101 6.56 -11.05 7.03
CA GLU A 101 5.42 -11.73 6.41
C GLU A 101 4.09 -11.24 7.02
N ARG A 102 3.06 -11.10 6.17
CA ARG A 102 1.71 -10.69 6.62
C ARG A 102 1.11 -11.66 7.64
N SER A 103 1.56 -12.92 7.64
CA SER A 103 1.13 -13.95 8.58
C SER A 103 1.52 -13.62 10.02
N LEU A 104 2.72 -13.07 10.25
CA LEU A 104 3.15 -12.62 11.58
C LEU A 104 2.26 -11.48 12.07
N VAL A 105 2.06 -10.44 11.25
CA VAL A 105 1.24 -9.28 11.64
C VAL A 105 -0.21 -9.67 11.86
N SER A 106 -0.75 -10.58 11.03
CA SER A 106 -2.09 -11.15 11.22
C SER A 106 -2.20 -11.96 12.52
N ARG A 107 -1.16 -12.70 12.88
CA ARG A 107 -1.10 -13.45 14.15
C ARG A 107 -1.08 -12.51 15.34
N VAL A 108 -0.26 -11.46 15.30
CA VAL A 108 -0.23 -10.42 16.35
C VAL A 108 -1.59 -9.72 16.46
N GLY A 109 -2.23 -9.37 15.35
CA GLY A 109 -3.56 -8.76 15.37
C GLY A 109 -4.67 -9.66 15.91
N ARG A 110 -4.47 -10.98 15.90
CA ARG A 110 -5.42 -11.97 16.46
C ARG A 110 -5.13 -12.32 17.91
N ASP A 111 -3.88 -12.64 18.21
CA ASP A 111 -3.45 -13.28 19.45
C ASP A 111 -2.80 -12.27 20.42
N GLY A 112 -2.25 -11.17 19.90
CA GLY A 112 -1.44 -10.18 20.63
C GLY A 112 0.06 -10.48 20.58
N TRP A 113 0.90 -9.45 20.75
CA TRP A 113 2.36 -9.55 20.64
C TRP A 113 2.98 -10.55 21.64
N ASP A 114 2.54 -10.49 22.89
CA ASP A 114 3.06 -11.34 23.97
C ASP A 114 2.71 -12.83 23.77
N ALA A 115 1.68 -13.13 22.98
CA ALA A 115 1.28 -14.49 22.64
C ALA A 115 2.08 -15.09 21.47
N VAL A 116 2.89 -14.29 20.76
CA VAL A 116 3.76 -14.77 19.66
C VAL A 116 5.15 -15.08 20.23
N PRO A 117 5.61 -16.35 20.21
CA PRO A 117 6.93 -16.73 20.68
C PRO A 117 8.06 -16.04 19.91
N ALA A 118 9.20 -15.79 20.57
CA ALA A 118 10.30 -14.99 20.01
C ALA A 118 10.87 -15.54 18.69
N ASP A 119 10.98 -16.86 18.56
CA ASP A 119 11.42 -17.53 17.34
C ASP A 119 10.45 -17.40 16.16
N ALA A 120 9.17 -17.14 16.45
CA ALA A 120 8.12 -16.89 15.46
C ALA A 120 7.95 -15.41 15.09
N ARG A 121 8.77 -14.49 15.65
CA ARG A 121 8.70 -13.04 15.39
C ARG A 121 9.54 -12.57 14.21
N GLU A 122 10.11 -13.48 13.42
CA GLU A 122 10.95 -13.14 12.24
C GLU A 122 12.11 -12.19 12.57
N GLY A 123 12.65 -12.30 13.79
CA GLY A 123 13.73 -11.46 14.29
C GLY A 123 13.31 -10.03 14.63
N VAL A 124 12.01 -9.73 14.72
CA VAL A 124 11.51 -8.43 15.18
C VAL A 124 11.63 -8.35 16.70
N GLY A 125 12.32 -7.31 17.19
CA GLY A 125 12.44 -7.00 18.61
C GLY A 125 11.16 -6.39 19.19
N ASP A 126 11.16 -6.14 20.49
CA ASP A 126 9.98 -5.56 21.15
C ASP A 126 9.74 -4.11 20.67
N PRO A 127 8.53 -3.80 20.15
CA PRO A 127 8.21 -2.45 19.72
C PRO A 127 8.18 -1.46 20.89
N ALA A 128 8.69 -0.26 20.68
CA ALA A 128 8.52 0.84 21.62
C ALA A 128 7.03 1.15 21.80
N PRO A 129 6.57 1.45 23.03
CA PRO A 129 5.16 1.74 23.28
C PRO A 129 4.73 3.00 22.52
N PRO A 130 3.50 3.04 21.98
CA PRO A 130 2.97 4.20 21.28
C PRO A 130 2.62 5.29 22.28
N ASN A 131 2.79 6.55 21.89
CA ASN A 131 2.22 7.66 22.66
C ASN A 131 0.69 7.74 22.48
N ALA A 132 0.01 8.43 23.39
CA ALA A 132 -1.46 8.53 23.38
C ALA A 132 -2.01 9.17 22.10
N ALA A 133 -1.28 10.12 21.50
CA ALA A 133 -1.70 10.79 20.28
C ALA A 133 -1.65 9.85 19.06
N TYR A 134 -0.66 8.95 19.00
CA TYR A 134 -0.59 7.91 17.99
C TYR A 134 -1.69 6.86 18.16
N VAL A 135 -1.97 6.43 19.41
CA VAL A 135 -3.12 5.55 19.68
C VAL A 135 -4.42 6.21 19.22
N ALA A 136 -4.63 7.49 19.52
CA ALA A 136 -5.81 8.21 19.06
C ALA A 136 -5.91 8.32 17.53
N SER A 137 -4.79 8.51 16.82
CA SER A 137 -4.79 8.52 15.35
C SER A 137 -5.10 7.15 14.76
N LEU A 138 -4.54 6.07 15.32
CA LEU A 138 -4.87 4.70 14.94
C LEU A 138 -6.34 4.37 15.22
N GLY A 139 -6.94 4.94 16.26
CA GLY A 139 -8.38 4.80 16.53
C GLY A 139 -9.25 5.34 15.40
N ARG A 140 -8.87 6.47 14.80
CA ARG A 140 -9.56 7.04 13.62
C ARG A 140 -9.40 6.15 12.39
N VAL A 141 -8.21 5.60 12.16
CA VAL A 141 -7.96 4.65 11.07
C VAL A 141 -8.78 3.38 11.25
N TYR A 142 -8.80 2.82 12.47
CA TYR A 142 -9.55 1.61 12.79
C TYR A 142 -11.07 1.77 12.58
N ALA A 143 -11.63 2.94 12.94
CA ALA A 143 -13.03 3.26 12.71
C ALA A 143 -13.41 3.27 11.21
N GLN A 144 -12.51 3.73 10.34
CA GLN A 144 -12.73 3.71 8.88
C GLN A 144 -12.75 2.30 8.27
N HIS A 145 -12.19 1.31 8.97
CA HIS A 145 -12.21 -0.11 8.58
C HIS A 145 -13.41 -0.87 9.12
N LYS A 146 -14.04 -0.40 10.20
CA LYS A 146 -15.41 -0.78 10.59
C LYS A 146 -16.42 0.03 9.74
N LYS A 147 -17.72 -0.24 9.84
CA LYS A 147 -18.72 0.39 8.97
C LYS A 147 -18.51 1.92 8.98
N LYS A 148 -18.67 2.57 7.81
CA LYS A 148 -18.63 4.04 7.73
C LYS A 148 -19.58 4.59 8.80
N ASP A 149 -19.06 5.45 9.68
CA ASP A 149 -19.74 6.20 10.75
C ASP A 149 -19.64 5.65 12.20
N ASP A 150 -18.80 4.64 12.48
CA ASP A 150 -18.51 4.26 13.88
C ASP A 150 -17.53 5.27 14.54
N ALA A 151 -17.78 5.65 15.80
CA ALA A 151 -16.84 6.46 16.58
C ALA A 151 -15.53 5.68 16.84
N PRO A 152 -14.38 6.37 17.03
CA PRO A 152 -13.14 5.71 17.44
C PRO A 152 -13.35 4.86 18.71
N PRO A 153 -12.79 3.64 18.77
CA PRO A 153 -12.93 2.77 19.93
C PRO A 153 -12.20 3.36 21.15
N SER A 154 -12.60 2.92 22.35
CA SER A 154 -11.80 3.15 23.56
C SER A 154 -10.42 2.50 23.40
N ALA A 155 -9.38 3.14 23.95
CA ALA A 155 -8.04 2.56 24.02
C ALA A 155 -8.01 1.23 24.82
N GLU A 156 -9.00 1.00 25.67
CA GLU A 156 -9.17 -0.23 26.46
C GLU A 156 -9.87 -1.37 25.70
N ASP A 157 -10.37 -1.12 24.47
CA ASP A 157 -10.99 -2.15 23.64
C ASP A 157 -9.92 -3.21 23.24
N PRO A 158 -10.10 -4.50 23.62
CA PRO A 158 -9.08 -5.51 23.37
C PRO A 158 -8.79 -5.78 21.88
N ALA A 159 -9.78 -5.61 21.00
CA ALA A 159 -9.59 -5.78 19.56
C ALA A 159 -8.84 -4.59 18.96
N PHE A 160 -9.11 -3.37 19.45
CA PHE A 160 -8.35 -2.19 19.07
C PHE A 160 -6.91 -2.24 19.59
N ALA A 161 -6.68 -2.67 20.83
CA ALA A 161 -5.34 -2.86 21.37
C ALA A 161 -4.50 -3.83 20.52
N LYS A 162 -5.09 -4.95 20.08
CA LYS A 162 -4.41 -5.88 19.16
C LYS A 162 -4.15 -5.30 17.78
N PHE A 163 -5.06 -4.47 17.26
CA PHE A 163 -4.83 -3.71 16.03
C PHE A 163 -3.63 -2.75 16.18
N VAL A 164 -3.54 -2.03 17.29
CA VAL A 164 -2.38 -1.16 17.59
C VAL A 164 -1.09 -1.99 17.66
N GLN A 165 -1.09 -3.14 18.34
CA GLN A 165 0.08 -4.04 18.37
C GLN A 165 0.50 -4.54 16.98
N ALA A 166 -0.47 -4.79 16.08
CA ALA A 166 -0.17 -5.16 14.70
C ALA A 166 0.51 -4.01 13.92
N GLN A 167 0.07 -2.76 14.11
CA GLN A 167 0.73 -1.58 13.52
C GLN A 167 2.15 -1.40 14.05
N LEU A 168 2.34 -1.53 15.36
CA LEU A 168 3.66 -1.44 15.99
C LEU A 168 4.63 -2.52 15.52
N THR A 169 4.13 -3.72 15.23
CA THR A 169 4.94 -4.79 14.62
C THR A 169 5.50 -4.36 13.27
N TRP A 170 4.68 -3.76 12.41
CA TRP A 170 5.13 -3.20 11.12
C TRP A 170 6.14 -2.07 11.32
N ASP A 171 5.80 -1.09 12.18
CA ASP A 171 6.67 0.05 12.47
C ASP A 171 8.05 -0.40 12.96
N ARG A 172 8.08 -1.35 13.90
CA ARG A 172 9.32 -1.88 14.48
C ARG A 172 10.13 -2.66 13.45
N ALA A 173 9.49 -3.53 12.68
CA ALA A 173 10.17 -4.30 11.65
C ALA A 173 10.89 -3.40 10.64
N MET A 174 10.19 -2.35 10.18
CA MET A 174 10.75 -1.38 9.23
C MET A 174 11.88 -0.55 9.85
N ALA A 175 11.69 -0.05 11.08
CA ALA A 175 12.70 0.72 11.79
C ALA A 175 13.99 -0.09 12.03
N GLU A 176 13.87 -1.36 12.41
CA GLU A 176 15.03 -2.26 12.56
C GLU A 176 15.75 -2.53 11.24
N GLY A 177 15.00 -2.73 10.15
CA GLY A 177 15.58 -2.90 8.81
C GLY A 177 16.37 -1.66 8.37
N LEU A 178 15.81 -0.47 8.60
CA LEU A 178 16.48 0.80 8.34
C LEU A 178 17.72 0.99 9.23
N ALA A 179 17.62 0.68 10.53
CA ALA A 179 18.72 0.81 11.48
C ALA A 179 19.88 -0.15 11.17
N ALA A 180 19.57 -1.40 10.81
CA ALA A 180 20.56 -2.39 10.37
C ALA A 180 21.29 -1.91 9.11
N ALA A 181 20.55 -1.47 8.09
CA ALA A 181 21.15 -0.93 6.88
C ALA A 181 21.97 0.34 7.14
N ARG A 182 21.58 1.18 8.10
CA ARG A 182 22.35 2.37 8.48
C ARG A 182 23.67 1.99 9.14
N LYS A 183 23.68 0.92 9.93
CA LYS A 183 24.89 0.36 10.55
C LYS A 183 25.86 -0.20 9.49
N GLU A 184 25.33 -0.85 8.46
CA GLU A 184 26.13 -1.39 7.35
C GLU A 184 26.65 -0.28 6.42
N ASN A 185 25.82 0.74 6.16
CA ASN A 185 26.16 1.87 5.32
C ASN A 185 26.50 3.10 6.19
N ALA A 186 27.70 3.10 6.77
CA ALA A 186 28.17 4.16 7.66
C ALA A 186 28.20 5.56 6.98
N ASP A 187 28.49 5.57 5.68
CA ASP A 187 28.91 6.74 4.92
C ASP A 187 27.78 7.40 4.11
N GLY A 188 26.60 6.77 4.02
CA GLY A 188 25.48 7.22 3.19
C GLY A 188 24.14 7.17 3.94
N PRO A 189 23.12 7.91 3.47
CA PRO A 189 21.79 7.86 4.05
C PRO A 189 21.08 6.56 3.64
N VAL A 190 20.24 6.05 4.54
CA VAL A 190 19.25 5.03 4.19
C VAL A 190 17.93 5.72 3.89
N VAL A 191 17.43 5.57 2.66
CA VAL A 191 16.17 6.15 2.22
C VAL A 191 15.06 5.12 2.30
N GLY A 192 14.01 5.37 3.08
CA GLY A 192 12.84 4.50 3.20
C GLY A 192 11.66 4.98 2.35
N ILE A 193 11.10 4.09 1.52
CA ILE A 193 9.85 4.26 0.79
C ILE A 193 8.75 3.54 1.57
N ILE A 194 7.93 4.32 2.29
CA ILE A 194 7.00 3.83 3.31
C ILE A 194 5.67 4.59 3.19
N GLY A 195 4.56 3.91 3.47
CA GLY A 195 3.23 4.47 3.55
C GLY A 195 3.17 5.59 4.58
N ARG A 196 2.64 6.75 4.19
CA ARG A 196 2.65 7.97 5.03
C ARG A 196 2.05 7.78 6.42
N GLY A 197 1.08 6.89 6.59
CA GLY A 197 0.47 6.59 7.89
C GLY A 197 1.46 6.10 8.96
N HIS A 198 2.57 5.49 8.53
CA HIS A 198 3.65 5.01 9.39
C HIS A 198 4.72 6.08 9.68
N LEU A 199 4.59 7.28 9.12
CA LEU A 199 5.60 8.35 9.19
C LEU A 199 5.06 9.67 9.77
N GLU A 200 3.80 10.00 9.47
CA GLU A 200 3.24 11.30 9.78
C GLU A 200 3.28 11.61 11.28
N TYR A 201 3.56 12.88 11.60
CA TYR A 201 3.63 13.42 12.97
C TYR A 201 4.76 12.86 13.86
N GLY A 202 5.74 12.16 13.26
CA GLY A 202 6.81 11.51 14.00
C GLY A 202 6.32 10.28 14.79
N TYR A 203 5.15 9.75 14.45
CA TYR A 203 4.66 8.48 14.97
C TYR A 203 5.34 7.30 14.27
N GLY A 204 4.84 6.08 14.48
CA GLY A 204 5.24 4.90 13.73
C GLY A 204 6.76 4.68 13.63
N VAL A 205 7.27 4.57 12.40
CA VAL A 205 8.68 4.28 12.10
C VAL A 205 9.64 5.32 12.69
N PRO A 206 9.45 6.65 12.53
CA PRO A 206 10.26 7.65 13.22
C PRO A 206 10.38 7.43 14.73
N HIS A 207 9.27 7.15 15.42
CA HIS A 207 9.26 6.87 16.86
C HIS A 207 10.07 5.62 17.22
N GLN A 208 9.93 4.55 16.43
CA GLN A 208 10.71 3.32 16.62
C GLN A 208 12.20 3.52 16.30
N LEU A 209 12.55 4.37 15.33
CA LEU A 209 13.95 4.71 15.03
C LEU A 209 14.61 5.47 16.18
N SER A 210 13.91 6.42 16.80
CA SER A 210 14.37 7.10 18.01
C SER A 210 14.62 6.12 19.16
N ASP A 211 13.72 5.16 19.38
CA ASP A 211 13.94 4.09 20.38
C ASP A 211 15.19 3.24 20.08
N LEU A 212 15.51 3.05 18.79
CA LEU A 212 16.73 2.37 18.34
C LEU A 212 17.98 3.28 18.35
N GLY A 213 17.87 4.53 18.80
CA GLY A 213 18.97 5.49 18.90
C GLY A 213 19.27 6.29 17.64
N ILE A 214 18.32 6.36 16.69
CA ILE A 214 18.41 7.18 15.47
C ILE A 214 17.40 8.33 15.56
N ASP A 215 17.79 9.41 16.26
CA ASP A 215 16.90 10.55 16.53
C ASP A 215 16.79 11.59 15.40
N ASP A 216 17.72 11.56 14.43
CA ASP A 216 17.75 12.51 13.30
C ASP A 216 17.25 11.86 12.01
N ALA A 217 16.24 11.00 12.07
CA ALA A 217 15.54 10.53 10.88
C ALA A 217 14.74 11.69 10.25
N GLY A 218 14.76 11.84 8.93
CA GLY A 218 14.03 12.89 8.22
C GLY A 218 12.79 12.40 7.52
N VAL A 219 11.63 12.96 7.87
CA VAL A 219 10.36 12.64 7.21
C VAL A 219 10.05 13.69 6.16
N ALA A 220 9.78 13.24 4.94
CA ALA A 220 9.24 14.07 3.87
C ALA A 220 7.95 13.44 3.34
N VAL A 221 6.94 14.27 3.08
CA VAL A 221 5.65 13.85 2.53
C VAL A 221 5.16 14.83 1.47
N THR A 222 4.26 14.37 0.63
CA THR A 222 3.47 15.23 -0.26
C THR A 222 2.29 15.88 0.46
N TRP A 223 1.72 16.91 -0.13
CA TRP A 223 0.47 17.51 0.29
C TRP A 223 -0.33 17.94 -0.94
N THR A 224 -1.57 17.49 -1.02
CA THR A 224 -2.51 17.79 -2.09
C THR A 224 -3.47 18.88 -1.65
N ASP A 225 -4.09 19.57 -2.61
CA ASP A 225 -5.00 20.69 -2.37
C ASP A 225 -6.37 20.28 -1.78
N ASP A 226 -6.67 19.00 -1.77
CA ASP A 226 -7.85 18.41 -1.12
C ASP A 226 -7.67 18.14 0.38
N ARG A 227 -6.46 18.35 0.93
CA ARG A 227 -6.17 18.25 2.37
C ARG A 227 -6.07 19.63 3.02
N ASP A 228 -6.74 19.81 4.15
CA ASP A 228 -6.69 21.06 4.91
C ASP A 228 -5.29 21.30 5.49
N CYS A 229 -4.67 22.44 5.19
CA CYS A 229 -3.38 22.85 5.75
C CYS A 229 -3.37 22.84 7.30
N ALA A 230 -4.52 22.95 7.95
CA ALA A 230 -4.64 22.80 9.41
C ALA A 230 -4.20 21.42 9.90
N GLU A 231 -4.27 20.37 9.06
CA GLU A 231 -3.78 19.03 9.41
C GLU A 231 -2.25 18.94 9.40
N MET A 232 -1.50 19.92 8.86
CA MET A 232 -0.04 19.85 8.84
C MET A 232 0.59 19.91 10.25
N VAL A 233 -0.17 20.38 11.25
CA VAL A 233 0.26 20.46 12.64
C VAL A 233 -0.88 19.98 13.52
N THR A 234 -0.61 19.03 14.42
CA THR A 234 -1.62 18.60 15.40
C THR A 234 -1.93 19.71 16.39
N GLU A 235 -3.06 19.63 17.10
CA GLU A 235 -3.36 20.54 18.23
C GLU A 235 -2.24 20.55 19.29
N GLY A 236 -1.53 19.44 19.44
CA GLY A 236 -0.36 19.31 20.31
C GLY A 236 0.96 19.85 19.73
N GLY A 237 0.93 20.49 18.56
CA GLY A 237 2.09 21.13 17.94
C GLY A 237 3.02 20.19 17.16
N LEU A 238 2.65 18.92 16.97
CA LEU A 238 3.45 17.99 16.18
C LEU A 238 3.26 18.25 14.70
N ARG A 239 4.36 18.47 13.99
CA ARG A 239 4.36 18.69 12.53
C ARG A 239 4.21 17.36 11.81
N VAL A 240 3.46 17.35 10.72
CA VAL A 240 3.21 16.14 9.92
C VAL A 240 4.50 15.53 9.35
N ALA A 241 5.51 16.33 9.04
CA ALA A 241 6.81 15.91 8.52
C ALA A 241 7.86 17.03 8.71
N ASP A 242 9.15 16.73 8.48
CA ASP A 242 10.21 17.75 8.42
C ASP A 242 10.14 18.58 7.13
N ALA A 243 9.67 17.97 6.05
CA ALA A 243 9.48 18.62 4.75
C ALA A 243 8.14 18.20 4.13
N VAL A 244 7.40 19.17 3.62
CA VAL A 244 6.10 18.98 2.98
C VAL A 244 6.16 19.55 1.57
N PHE A 245 5.78 18.75 0.58
CA PHE A 245 5.83 19.13 -0.84
C PHE A 245 4.41 19.24 -1.40
N GLY A 246 4.02 20.45 -1.80
CA GLY A 246 2.77 20.65 -2.53
C GLY A 246 2.82 19.93 -3.88
N VAL A 247 1.92 18.99 -4.10
CA VAL A 247 1.73 18.32 -5.40
C VAL A 247 0.30 18.55 -5.87
N ALA A 248 0.13 18.79 -7.16
CA ALA A 248 -1.20 18.87 -7.73
C ALA A 248 -1.84 17.48 -7.69
N VAL A 249 -3.13 17.42 -7.35
CA VAL A 249 -3.91 16.21 -7.61
C VAL A 249 -3.97 16.04 -9.12
N GLU A 250 -3.29 15.01 -9.65
CA GLU A 250 -3.44 14.70 -11.06
C GLU A 250 -4.86 14.16 -11.30
N GLU A 251 -5.56 14.61 -12.35
CA GLU A 251 -6.87 14.02 -12.74
C GLU A 251 -6.76 12.51 -13.02
N SER A 252 -5.52 12.03 -13.26
CA SER A 252 -5.13 10.63 -13.43
C SER A 252 -4.64 9.94 -12.17
N ASP A 253 -4.54 10.63 -11.02
CA ASP A 253 -4.33 9.94 -9.76
C ASP A 253 -5.53 9.02 -9.58
N PRO A 254 -5.36 7.70 -9.64
CA PRO A 254 -6.50 6.82 -9.63
C PRO A 254 -7.09 6.96 -8.23
N VAL A 255 -8.15 7.77 -8.06
CA VAL A 255 -9.11 7.67 -6.96
C VAL A 255 -9.49 6.21 -7.00
N LYS A 256 -8.84 5.40 -6.14
CA LYS A 256 -8.76 3.94 -6.18
C LYS A 256 -9.83 3.43 -7.13
N PRO A 257 -9.56 3.26 -8.45
CA PRO A 257 -10.56 2.71 -9.32
C PRO A 257 -10.85 1.41 -8.60
N LYS A 258 -12.09 1.23 -8.16
CA LYS A 258 -12.50 -0.12 -7.80
C LYS A 258 -12.38 -0.82 -9.13
N GLY A 259 -11.18 -1.36 -9.40
CA GLY A 259 -10.92 -2.20 -10.54
C GLY A 259 -12.07 -3.18 -10.56
N PRO A 260 -12.64 -3.45 -11.73
CA PRO A 260 -13.89 -4.16 -11.87
C PRO A 260 -13.95 -5.30 -10.85
N ARG A 261 -14.94 -5.31 -9.94
CA ARG A 261 -15.03 -6.33 -8.90
C ARG A 261 -16.02 -7.39 -9.35
N LEU A 262 -15.60 -8.64 -9.27
CA LEU A 262 -16.49 -9.76 -9.51
C LEU A 262 -17.52 -9.88 -8.37
N GLY A 263 -17.09 -9.69 -7.12
CA GLY A 263 -17.96 -9.74 -5.93
C GLY A 263 -18.10 -11.16 -5.36
N VAL A 264 -16.96 -11.83 -5.21
CA VAL A 264 -16.84 -13.17 -4.64
C VAL A 264 -15.91 -13.14 -3.42
N LEU A 265 -16.19 -13.98 -2.44
CA LEU A 265 -15.25 -14.42 -1.42
C LEU A 265 -14.58 -15.67 -1.94
N ILE A 266 -13.25 -15.70 -1.92
CA ILE A 266 -12.48 -16.77 -2.55
C ILE A 266 -11.40 -17.32 -1.63
N SER A 267 -11.11 -18.60 -1.80
CA SER A 267 -9.98 -19.29 -1.19
C SER A 267 -9.25 -20.15 -2.21
N GLU A 268 -8.02 -20.53 -1.88
CA GLU A 268 -7.24 -21.46 -2.69
C GLU A 268 -7.73 -22.90 -2.45
N THR A 269 -7.81 -23.70 -3.52
CA THR A 269 -8.14 -25.12 -3.44
C THR A 269 -7.36 -25.92 -4.49
N PRO A 270 -7.07 -27.22 -4.28
CA PRO A 270 -6.47 -28.05 -5.32
C PRO A 270 -7.31 -28.00 -6.62
N GLY A 271 -6.68 -27.55 -7.71
CA GLY A 271 -7.32 -27.45 -9.02
C GLY A 271 -7.93 -26.09 -9.39
N GLY A 272 -7.84 -25.07 -8.52
CA GLY A 272 -8.24 -23.70 -8.87
C GLY A 272 -8.56 -22.80 -7.68
N VAL A 273 -9.47 -21.85 -7.89
CA VAL A 273 -9.89 -20.88 -6.88
C VAL A 273 -11.34 -21.16 -6.47
N SER A 274 -11.55 -21.54 -5.20
CA SER A 274 -12.89 -21.81 -4.63
C SER A 274 -13.65 -20.52 -4.40
N ILE A 275 -14.95 -20.51 -4.71
CA ILE A 275 -15.89 -19.46 -4.34
C ILE A 275 -16.57 -19.86 -3.02
N ASP A 276 -16.18 -19.20 -1.94
CA ASP A 276 -16.71 -19.45 -0.60
C ASP A 276 -17.98 -18.64 -0.32
N GLY A 277 -18.21 -17.59 -1.11
CA GLY A 277 -19.38 -16.75 -1.03
C GLY A 277 -19.53 -15.83 -2.24
N VAL A 278 -20.76 -15.43 -2.52
CA VAL A 278 -21.09 -14.49 -3.59
C VAL A 278 -21.82 -13.32 -2.95
N VAL A 279 -21.39 -12.10 -3.27
CA VAL A 279 -21.99 -10.87 -2.73
C VAL A 279 -23.25 -10.54 -3.53
N ASP A 280 -24.35 -10.25 -2.85
CA ASP A 280 -25.60 -9.87 -3.49
C ASP A 280 -25.46 -8.58 -4.32
N GLY A 281 -26.13 -8.53 -5.47
CA GLY A 281 -26.06 -7.41 -6.40
C GLY A 281 -24.71 -7.23 -7.10
N SER A 282 -23.81 -8.22 -7.01
CA SER A 282 -22.51 -8.19 -7.68
C SER A 282 -22.54 -8.73 -9.11
N VAL A 283 -21.45 -8.50 -9.85
CA VAL A 283 -21.23 -9.09 -11.19
C VAL A 283 -21.29 -10.62 -11.12
N ALA A 284 -20.74 -11.23 -10.07
CA ALA A 284 -20.76 -12.66 -9.85
C ALA A 284 -22.17 -13.21 -9.66
N ALA A 285 -22.99 -12.52 -8.85
CA ALA A 285 -24.39 -12.88 -8.65
C ALA A 285 -25.16 -12.77 -9.97
N SER A 286 -24.97 -11.69 -10.72
CA SER A 286 -25.60 -11.51 -12.04
C SER A 286 -25.12 -12.52 -13.09
N ALA A 287 -23.88 -12.99 -12.99
CA ALA A 287 -23.31 -14.02 -13.86
C ALA A 287 -23.73 -15.45 -13.45
N GLY A 288 -24.37 -15.62 -12.29
CA GLY A 288 -24.81 -16.92 -11.79
C GLY A 288 -23.71 -17.77 -11.16
N LEU A 289 -22.62 -17.16 -10.69
CA LEU A 289 -21.65 -17.84 -9.82
C LEU A 289 -22.29 -18.20 -8.49
N LYS A 290 -21.84 -19.29 -7.88
CA LYS A 290 -22.39 -19.85 -6.64
C LYS A 290 -21.27 -20.23 -5.67
N LYS A 291 -21.62 -20.26 -4.39
CA LYS A 291 -20.77 -20.88 -3.37
C LYS A 291 -20.51 -22.35 -3.74
N GLY A 292 -19.25 -22.78 -3.65
CA GLY A 292 -18.80 -24.13 -4.00
C GLY A 292 -18.33 -24.28 -5.45
N ASP A 293 -18.46 -23.23 -6.28
CA ASP A 293 -17.82 -23.20 -7.59
C ASP A 293 -16.28 -23.13 -7.45
N VAL A 294 -15.56 -23.81 -8.33
CA VAL A 294 -14.09 -23.68 -8.43
C VAL A 294 -13.73 -23.08 -9.78
N VAL A 295 -13.18 -21.86 -9.77
CA VAL A 295 -12.71 -21.20 -11.00
C VAL A 295 -11.36 -21.81 -11.39
N THR A 296 -11.29 -22.38 -12.59
CA THR A 296 -10.08 -23.01 -13.13
C THR A 296 -9.41 -22.14 -14.20
N HIS A 297 -10.19 -21.33 -14.92
CA HIS A 297 -9.69 -20.42 -15.94
C HIS A 297 -10.41 -19.06 -15.89
N ALA A 298 -9.69 -17.99 -16.22
CA ALA A 298 -10.26 -16.65 -16.40
C ALA A 298 -9.60 -15.96 -17.59
N ALA A 299 -10.41 -15.43 -18.52
CA ALA A 299 -9.94 -14.86 -19.79
C ALA A 299 -9.02 -15.82 -20.59
N GLY A 300 -9.28 -17.13 -20.51
CA GLY A 300 -8.48 -18.18 -21.15
C GLY A 300 -7.16 -18.51 -20.43
N LEU A 301 -6.81 -17.82 -19.35
CA LEU A 301 -5.65 -18.12 -18.52
C LEU A 301 -6.04 -19.09 -17.41
N ALA A 302 -5.23 -20.13 -17.19
CA ALA A 302 -5.37 -20.99 -16.02
C ALA A 302 -5.14 -20.17 -14.75
N VAL A 303 -5.99 -20.38 -13.73
CA VAL A 303 -5.88 -19.73 -12.43
C VAL A 303 -5.84 -20.79 -11.34
N ALA A 304 -4.75 -20.80 -10.59
CA ALA A 304 -4.55 -21.70 -9.45
C ALA A 304 -4.65 -20.95 -8.12
N LYS A 305 -4.28 -19.66 -8.11
CA LYS A 305 -4.24 -18.85 -6.88
C LYS A 305 -5.26 -17.71 -6.88
N PRO A 306 -5.81 -17.34 -5.71
CA PRO A 306 -6.71 -16.19 -5.59
C PRO A 306 -6.15 -14.89 -6.19
N ALA A 307 -4.84 -14.64 -6.04
CA ALA A 307 -4.19 -13.44 -6.56
C ALA A 307 -4.16 -13.41 -8.10
N GLU A 308 -4.02 -14.56 -8.77
CA GLU A 308 -4.05 -14.67 -10.23
C GLU A 308 -5.44 -14.32 -10.77
N LEU A 309 -6.49 -14.91 -10.18
CA LEU A 309 -7.88 -14.59 -10.52
C LEU A 309 -8.17 -13.10 -10.27
N ALA A 310 -7.75 -12.56 -9.13
CA ALA A 310 -7.90 -11.15 -8.80
C ALA A 310 -7.16 -10.24 -9.80
N ALA A 311 -5.96 -10.62 -10.24
CA ALA A 311 -5.19 -9.88 -11.23
C ALA A 311 -5.90 -9.85 -12.60
N VAL A 312 -6.46 -10.98 -13.05
CA VAL A 312 -7.26 -11.03 -14.29
C VAL A 312 -8.49 -10.12 -14.18
N ILE A 313 -9.24 -10.23 -13.08
CA ILE A 313 -10.43 -9.40 -12.83
C ILE A 313 -10.10 -7.91 -12.83
N ARG A 314 -9.00 -7.50 -12.16
CA ARG A 314 -8.59 -6.09 -12.07
C ARG A 314 -8.17 -5.51 -13.41
N ARG A 315 -7.65 -6.33 -14.32
CA ARG A 315 -7.25 -5.92 -15.67
C ARG A 315 -8.43 -5.85 -16.65
N GLN A 316 -9.60 -6.32 -16.24
CA GLN A 316 -10.75 -6.35 -17.13
C GLN A 316 -11.19 -4.92 -17.51
N PRO A 317 -11.36 -4.60 -18.80
CA PRO A 317 -11.88 -3.29 -19.19
C PRO A 317 -13.36 -3.15 -18.77
N HIS A 318 -13.78 -1.94 -18.39
CA HIS A 318 -15.19 -1.69 -18.11
C HIS A 318 -16.08 -1.95 -19.34
N GLY A 319 -17.31 -2.42 -19.11
CA GLY A 319 -18.28 -2.71 -20.17
C GLY A 319 -18.00 -3.99 -20.98
N THR A 320 -16.99 -4.77 -20.60
CA THR A 320 -16.63 -6.02 -21.29
C THR A 320 -17.07 -7.27 -20.53
N TRP A 321 -16.92 -8.42 -21.19
CA TRP A 321 -17.25 -9.73 -20.63
C TRP A 321 -15.97 -10.47 -20.25
N LEU A 322 -15.96 -11.06 -19.06
CA LEU A 322 -14.91 -11.96 -18.60
C LEU A 322 -15.42 -13.40 -18.69
N PRO A 323 -14.89 -14.24 -19.59
CA PRO A 323 -15.17 -15.67 -19.57
C PRO A 323 -14.43 -16.35 -18.42
N LEU A 324 -15.16 -17.18 -17.68
CA LEU A 324 -14.68 -17.95 -16.54
C LEU A 324 -14.95 -19.44 -16.81
N GLY A 325 -13.89 -20.25 -16.78
CA GLY A 325 -14.01 -21.70 -16.69
C GLY A 325 -14.22 -22.10 -15.24
N VAL A 326 -15.34 -22.75 -14.94
CA VAL A 326 -15.76 -23.09 -13.58
C VAL A 326 -16.08 -24.58 -13.49
N LEU A 327 -15.62 -25.21 -12.41
CA LEU A 327 -16.04 -26.55 -12.02
C LEU A 327 -17.15 -26.42 -10.99
N ARG A 328 -18.34 -26.95 -11.29
CA ARG A 328 -19.50 -26.95 -10.40
C ARG A 328 -20.01 -28.38 -10.24
N ALA A 329 -19.98 -28.89 -9.01
CA ALA A 329 -20.39 -30.26 -8.70
C ALA A 329 -19.68 -31.33 -9.59
N GLY A 330 -18.43 -31.07 -9.99
CA GLY A 330 -17.63 -31.97 -10.83
C GLY A 330 -17.81 -31.77 -12.35
N GLU A 331 -18.75 -30.93 -12.78
CA GLU A 331 -18.92 -30.60 -14.20
C GLU A 331 -18.25 -29.29 -14.57
N GLN A 332 -17.57 -29.27 -15.72
CA GLN A 332 -16.93 -28.08 -16.25
C GLN A 332 -17.94 -27.24 -17.03
N ILE A 333 -18.13 -26.00 -16.61
CA ILE A 333 -19.04 -25.04 -17.23
C ILE A 333 -18.30 -23.73 -17.52
N GLU A 334 -18.79 -22.99 -18.50
CA GLU A 334 -18.32 -21.64 -18.79
C GLU A 334 -19.34 -20.61 -18.30
N ILE A 335 -18.86 -19.58 -17.60
CA ILE A 335 -19.67 -18.48 -17.10
C ILE A 335 -19.13 -17.17 -17.66
N LEU A 336 -20.01 -16.36 -18.25
CA LEU A 336 -19.68 -15.05 -18.80
C LEU A 336 -20.08 -13.96 -17.81
N ALA A 337 -19.09 -13.29 -17.21
CA ALA A 337 -19.31 -12.20 -16.27
C ALA A 337 -19.25 -10.83 -16.97
N LYS A 338 -20.40 -10.13 -17.06
CA LYS A 338 -20.47 -8.79 -17.66
C LYS A 338 -20.12 -7.70 -16.66
N PHE A 339 -19.04 -6.97 -16.92
CA PHE A 339 -18.68 -5.81 -16.11
C PHE A 339 -19.44 -4.56 -16.56
N PRO A 340 -19.89 -3.70 -15.62
CA PRO A 340 -20.58 -2.48 -15.96
C PRO A 340 -19.67 -1.53 -16.75
N ALA A 341 -20.26 -0.77 -17.69
CA ALA A 341 -19.58 0.33 -18.35
C ALA A 341 -19.19 1.41 -17.32
N ARG A 342 -18.17 2.22 -17.63
CA ARG A 342 -17.84 3.37 -16.78
C ARG A 342 -19.06 4.29 -16.68
N PRO A 343 -19.41 4.78 -15.47
CA PRO A 343 -20.36 5.87 -15.37
C PRO A 343 -19.85 7.05 -16.19
N HIS A 344 -20.66 7.53 -17.14
CA HIS A 344 -20.34 8.77 -17.84
C HIS A 344 -20.59 9.93 -16.87
N PRO A 345 -19.64 10.86 -16.67
CA PRO A 345 -19.95 12.07 -15.94
C PRO A 345 -21.08 12.80 -16.69
N PRO A 346 -22.07 13.37 -15.99
CA PRO A 346 -23.13 14.12 -16.65
C PRO A 346 -22.49 15.23 -17.48
N MET A 347 -22.82 15.28 -18.78
CA MET A 347 -22.43 16.39 -19.63
C MET A 347 -22.97 17.67 -19.00
N LYS A 348 -22.08 18.54 -18.52
CA LYS A 348 -22.46 19.90 -18.13
C LYS A 348 -22.98 20.59 -19.39
N GLY A 349 -24.29 20.82 -19.45
CA GLY A 349 -24.90 21.64 -20.49
C GLY A 349 -24.26 23.03 -20.51
N PRO A 350 -24.29 23.73 -21.66
CA PRO A 350 -23.67 25.05 -21.77
C PRO A 350 -24.24 26.00 -20.71
N SER A 351 -23.36 26.59 -19.91
CA SER A 351 -23.73 27.60 -18.93
C SER A 351 -24.50 28.73 -19.63
N PRO A 352 -25.68 29.16 -19.14
CA PRO A 352 -26.37 30.28 -19.74
C PRO A 352 -25.51 31.53 -19.57
N HIS A 353 -25.11 32.12 -20.70
CA HIS A 353 -24.42 33.40 -20.74
C HIS A 353 -25.23 34.43 -19.95
N ARG A 354 -24.67 34.84 -18.81
CA ARG A 354 -25.20 35.93 -17.99
C ARG A 354 -25.01 37.22 -18.78
N ARG A 355 -26.06 37.67 -19.49
CA ARG A 355 -26.16 39.00 -20.10
C ARG A 355 -25.86 40.04 -19.00
N LYS A 356 -24.69 40.68 -19.06
CA LYS A 356 -24.43 41.91 -18.31
C LYS A 356 -25.35 42.99 -18.89
N GLY A 357 -26.48 43.21 -18.23
CA GLY A 357 -27.30 44.41 -18.44
C GLY A 357 -26.56 45.60 -17.87
N GLY A 358 -25.86 46.35 -18.72
CA GLY A 358 -25.43 47.70 -18.40
C GLY A 358 -26.65 48.61 -18.32
N LYS A 359 -26.89 49.22 -17.17
CA LYS A 359 -27.68 50.45 -17.07
C LYS A 359 -26.69 51.60 -16.85
N GLY A 360 -26.57 52.43 -17.87
CA GLY A 360 -25.94 53.73 -17.78
C GLY A 360 -26.85 54.75 -17.11
N ALA A 361 -26.18 55.76 -16.54
CA ALA A 361 -26.56 57.15 -16.37
C ALA A 361 -28.03 57.55 -16.55
N LYS A 362 -28.58 58.16 -15.51
CA LYS A 362 -29.09 59.53 -15.55
C LYS A 362 -28.83 60.21 -14.22
#